data_AF-R6CEH7-F1
#
_entry.id   AF-R6CEH7-F1
#
_cell.length_a   1.000
_cell.length_b   1.000
_cell.length_c   1.000
_cell.angle_alpha   90.00
_cell.angle_beta   90.00
_cell.angle_gamma   90.00
#
_symmetry.space_group_name_H-M   'P 1'
#
loop_
_entity.id
_entity.type
_entity.pdbx_description
1 polymer ?
#
loop_
_entity_poly.entity_id
_entity_poly.type
_entity_poly.pdbx_seq_one_letter_code
_entity_poly.pdbx_strand_id
1 'polypeptide(L)'
;MVCSIIKRYCPDCLFYIVKIYDKQWLTSSVLLLQALDHLLKIDIDIINVSLSVSSHMYEKEIKDTLFEIWKQGKMVLVAVENGKKESFPANYQYCYGVKSVKKLPQCGYYLKKNNNIEIFADGYPEYVEEMEKRKKWFSGNSKATAKMTGIIGHYLYIKNKDDLFNINNVNSSFQKYKWADFINQNNNNLYKNIHEIVRCMELCKNYCREDILVYVLRNLNIEVSRGEAVAIFGKNKTVTTEFSNILLGKETITSGSLCIDGYFLENLSSSKRNIICKKIVKKISNKNTLVNKITVYENIIKNSDKKIDLNYVECLLDFADILDIKNKFPKELSDFQQKKIMFIKEVVKRPALILVEEPLKSMNQIEKDKLIEFYIDVATTFEQTIFVLTNKKNIANKFNRIIEL
;
A
#
# COMPACT_ATOMS: atom_id res chain seq x y z
N MET A 1 -7.28 -3.36 -17.84
CA MET A 1 -6.77 -3.68 -16.48
C MET A 1 -5.33 -3.25 -16.26
N VAL A 2 -4.37 -3.72 -17.08
CA VAL A 2 -2.92 -3.39 -16.97
C VAL A 2 -2.64 -1.90 -16.81
N CYS A 3 -3.11 -1.06 -17.73
CA CYS A 3 -2.86 0.39 -17.68
C CYS A 3 -3.46 1.06 -16.44
N SER A 4 -4.56 0.53 -15.91
CA SER A 4 -5.18 1.05 -14.68
C SER A 4 -4.32 0.78 -13.45
N ILE A 5 -3.67 -0.38 -13.39
CA ILE A 5 -2.67 -0.67 -12.35
C ILE A 5 -1.46 0.26 -12.52
N ILE A 6 -0.90 0.37 -13.73
CA ILE A 6 0.28 1.22 -13.99
C ILE A 6 0.00 2.67 -13.56
N LYS A 7 -1.14 3.25 -13.95
CA LYS A 7 -1.53 4.63 -13.61
C LYS A 7 -1.63 4.91 -12.12
N ARG A 8 -1.87 3.90 -11.28
CA ARG A 8 -1.93 4.12 -9.83
C ARG A 8 -0.56 4.43 -9.23
N TYR A 9 0.49 3.88 -9.83
CA TYR A 9 1.86 4.07 -9.36
C TYR A 9 2.59 5.16 -10.15
N CYS A 10 2.25 5.34 -11.43
CA CYS A 10 2.74 6.44 -12.27
C CYS A 10 1.56 7.17 -12.92
N PRO A 11 0.93 8.15 -12.26
CA PRO A 11 -0.25 8.84 -12.79
C PRO A 11 -0.01 9.54 -14.12
N ASP A 12 1.20 10.07 -14.30
CA ASP A 12 1.61 10.88 -15.45
C ASP A 12 2.11 10.06 -16.65
N CYS A 13 2.10 8.72 -16.57
CA CYS A 13 2.55 7.90 -17.70
C CYS A 13 1.58 7.95 -18.88
N LEU A 14 2.15 8.05 -20.08
CA LEU A 14 1.43 7.87 -21.34
C LEU A 14 1.42 6.40 -21.75
N PHE A 15 0.38 5.98 -22.47
CA PHE A 15 0.24 4.59 -22.91
C PHE A 15 0.23 4.52 -24.43
N TYR A 16 1.12 3.68 -24.97
CA TYR A 16 1.00 3.16 -26.32
C TYR A 16 0.57 1.69 -26.24
N ILE A 17 -0.63 1.36 -26.73
CA ILE A 17 -1.22 0.04 -26.57
C ILE A 17 -1.09 -0.75 -27.87
N VAL A 18 -0.34 -1.85 -27.82
CA VAL A 18 -0.24 -2.84 -28.90
C VAL A 18 -1.04 -4.08 -28.52
N LYS A 19 -1.98 -4.48 -29.38
CA LYS A 19 -2.78 -5.70 -29.22
C LYS A 19 -2.06 -6.86 -29.90
N ILE A 20 -1.68 -7.88 -29.11
CA ILE A 20 -0.92 -9.05 -29.59
C ILE A 20 -1.76 -10.33 -29.53
N TYR A 21 -2.90 -10.32 -30.19
CA TYR A 21 -3.79 -11.47 -30.28
C TYR A 21 -4.39 -11.56 -31.68
N ASP A 22 -4.59 -12.79 -32.16
CA ASP A 22 -5.27 -13.07 -33.42
C ASP A 22 -6.80 -12.99 -33.29
N LYS A 23 -7.51 -13.32 -34.37
CA LYS A 23 -8.99 -13.33 -34.41
C LYS A 23 -9.62 -14.35 -33.44
N GLN A 24 -8.85 -15.31 -32.94
CA GLN A 24 -9.26 -16.34 -31.97
C GLN A 24 -8.84 -16.00 -30.54
N TRP A 25 -8.32 -14.79 -30.29
CA TRP A 25 -7.81 -14.33 -29.00
C TRP A 25 -6.55 -15.07 -28.52
N LEU A 26 -5.81 -15.70 -29.44
CA LEU A 26 -4.56 -16.40 -29.15
C LEU A 26 -3.37 -15.51 -29.49
N THR A 27 -2.32 -15.57 -28.66
CA THR A 27 -1.03 -14.90 -28.92
C THR A 27 -0.05 -15.92 -29.49
N SER A 28 0.80 -15.48 -30.43
CA SER A 28 1.87 -16.29 -31.01
C SER A 28 3.21 -15.57 -30.98
N SER A 29 4.31 -16.30 -31.15
CA SER A 29 5.66 -15.72 -31.18
C SER A 29 5.84 -14.77 -32.37
N VAL A 30 5.13 -15.02 -33.48
CA VAL A 30 5.08 -14.10 -34.64
C VAL A 30 4.45 -12.77 -34.27
N LEU A 31 3.31 -12.78 -33.58
CA LEU A 31 2.64 -11.56 -33.13
C LEU A 31 3.47 -10.79 -32.11
N LEU A 32 4.19 -11.49 -31.23
CA LEU A 32 5.13 -10.85 -30.30
C LEU A 32 6.30 -10.19 -31.04
N LEU A 33 6.93 -10.89 -32.00
CA LEU A 33 8.03 -10.35 -32.79
C LEU A 33 7.59 -9.08 -33.55
N GLN A 34 6.46 -9.14 -34.26
CA GLN A 34 5.91 -7.99 -34.98
C GLN A 34 5.63 -6.80 -34.05
N ALA A 35 5.13 -7.05 -32.84
CA ALA A 35 4.91 -6.00 -31.85
C ALA A 35 6.23 -5.39 -31.36
N LEU A 36 7.25 -6.22 -31.10
CA LEU A 36 8.57 -5.75 -30.67
C LEU A 36 9.25 -4.94 -31.77
N ASP A 37 9.20 -5.38 -33.03
CA ASP A 37 9.76 -4.66 -34.18
C ASP A 37 9.08 -3.30 -34.40
N HIS A 38 7.79 -3.23 -34.11
CA HIS A 38 7.04 -1.97 -34.14
C HIS A 38 7.46 -1.04 -32.99
N LEU A 39 7.54 -1.57 -31.76
CA LEU A 39 7.93 -0.83 -30.57
C LEU A 39 9.40 -0.36 -30.60
N LEU A 40 10.26 -1.04 -31.36
CA LEU A 40 11.63 -0.60 -31.63
C LEU A 40 11.67 0.79 -32.28
N LYS A 41 10.67 1.14 -33.08
CA LYS A 41 10.59 2.40 -33.85
C LYS A 41 9.86 3.52 -33.11
N ILE A 42 9.29 3.25 -31.95
CA ILE A 42 8.48 4.20 -31.18
C ILE A 42 9.31 4.74 -30.01
N ASP A 43 9.18 6.02 -29.72
CA ASP A 43 9.77 6.63 -28.53
C ASP A 43 8.96 6.26 -27.27
N ILE A 44 9.51 5.34 -26.47
CA ILE A 44 8.91 4.80 -25.25
C ILE A 44 10.01 4.41 -24.26
N ASP A 45 9.79 4.65 -22.97
CA ASP A 45 10.75 4.31 -21.92
C ASP A 45 10.66 2.84 -21.47
N ILE A 46 9.41 2.34 -21.33
CA ILE A 46 9.13 1.02 -20.75
C ILE A 46 8.13 0.24 -21.59
N ILE A 47 8.47 -1.01 -21.89
CA ILE A 47 7.60 -2.01 -22.52
C ILE A 47 7.12 -2.99 -21.44
N ASN A 48 5.81 -3.04 -21.22
CA ASN A 48 5.17 -4.02 -20.33
C ASN A 48 4.52 -5.14 -21.15
N VAL A 49 5.08 -6.33 -21.06
CA VAL A 49 4.56 -7.56 -21.67
C VAL A 49 3.82 -8.37 -20.61
N SER A 50 2.49 -8.33 -20.66
CA SER A 50 1.61 -9.00 -19.66
C SER A 50 1.39 -10.49 -19.90
N LEU A 51 2.24 -11.11 -20.72
CA LEU A 51 2.16 -12.51 -21.12
C LEU A 51 3.55 -13.08 -21.42
N SER A 52 3.65 -14.40 -21.42
CA SER A 52 4.79 -15.16 -21.96
C SER A 52 4.29 -16.04 -23.10
N VAL A 53 5.16 -16.37 -24.04
CA VAL A 53 4.81 -17.21 -25.20
C VAL A 53 5.35 -18.61 -24.99
N SER A 54 4.54 -19.62 -25.27
CA SER A 54 4.87 -21.03 -25.06
C SER A 54 5.62 -21.68 -26.23
N SER A 55 5.75 -20.98 -27.37
CA SER A 55 6.37 -21.47 -28.60
C SER A 55 7.74 -20.84 -28.82
N HIS A 56 8.73 -21.67 -29.11
CA HIS A 56 10.11 -21.28 -29.41
C HIS A 56 10.33 -20.90 -30.89
N MET A 57 9.26 -20.79 -31.69
CA MET A 57 9.40 -20.24 -33.05
C MET A 57 9.82 -18.77 -33.00
N TYR A 58 10.77 -18.38 -33.85
CA TYR A 58 11.35 -17.03 -33.92
C TYR A 58 12.10 -16.58 -32.65
N GLU A 59 12.60 -17.53 -31.87
CA GLU A 59 13.32 -17.26 -30.63
C GLU A 59 14.53 -16.35 -30.83
N LYS A 60 15.31 -16.62 -31.90
CA LYS A 60 16.51 -15.86 -32.24
C LYS A 60 16.16 -14.42 -32.62
N GLU A 61 15.18 -14.23 -33.49
CA GLU A 61 14.72 -12.94 -33.98
C GLU A 61 14.17 -12.09 -32.83
N ILE A 62 13.36 -12.68 -31.94
CA ILE A 62 12.86 -11.99 -30.75
C ILE A 62 14.01 -11.58 -29.83
N LYS A 63 15.00 -12.44 -29.63
CA LYS A 63 16.19 -12.12 -28.83
C LYS A 63 16.99 -10.96 -29.44
N ASP A 64 17.18 -10.97 -30.76
CA ASP A 64 17.89 -9.94 -31.49
C ASP A 64 17.13 -8.60 -31.42
N THR A 65 15.80 -8.60 -31.63
CA THR A 65 14.97 -7.40 -31.47
C THR A 65 14.98 -6.87 -30.03
N LEU A 66 14.92 -7.74 -29.01
CA LEU A 66 15.00 -7.34 -27.60
C LEU A 66 16.36 -6.73 -27.25
N PHE A 67 17.44 -7.23 -27.86
CA PHE A 67 18.77 -6.65 -27.72
C PHE A 67 18.84 -5.23 -28.30
N GLU A 68 18.24 -5.00 -29.47
CA GLU A 68 18.19 -3.66 -30.08
C GLU A 68 17.29 -2.70 -29.28
N ILE A 69 16.18 -3.18 -28.73
CA ILE A 69 15.34 -2.41 -27.79
C ILE A 69 16.15 -2.01 -26.55
N TRP A 70 16.90 -2.95 -25.98
CA TRP A 70 17.74 -2.71 -24.80
C TRP A 70 18.86 -1.70 -25.08
N LYS A 71 19.49 -1.77 -26.26
CA LYS A 71 20.50 -0.79 -26.71
C LYS A 71 19.95 0.63 -26.78
N GLN A 72 18.67 0.81 -27.08
CA GLN A 72 18.00 2.12 -27.09
C GLN A 72 17.70 2.64 -25.67
N GLY A 73 18.09 1.92 -24.62
CA GLY A 73 17.83 2.29 -23.23
C GLY A 73 16.42 1.95 -22.74
N LYS A 74 15.61 1.25 -23.55
CA LYS A 74 14.24 0.88 -23.22
C LYS A 74 14.23 -0.30 -22.24
N MET A 75 13.36 -0.25 -21.24
CA MET A 75 13.19 -1.36 -20.28
C MET A 75 12.06 -2.29 -20.70
N VAL A 76 12.29 -3.61 -20.70
CA VAL A 76 11.26 -4.61 -21.04
C VAL A 76 10.91 -5.44 -19.82
N LEU A 77 9.70 -5.27 -19.29
CA LEU A 77 9.17 -6.09 -18.18
C LEU A 77 8.24 -7.17 -18.73
N VAL A 78 8.45 -8.42 -18.32
CA VAL A 78 7.74 -9.58 -18.89
C VAL A 78 7.15 -10.43 -17.78
N ALA A 79 5.85 -10.70 -17.82
CA ALA A 79 5.20 -11.63 -16.90
C ALA A 79 5.72 -13.07 -17.11
N VAL A 80 6.26 -13.69 -16.07
CA VAL A 80 6.74 -15.08 -16.11
C VAL A 80 5.58 -16.05 -16.31
N GLU A 81 5.79 -17.17 -16.99
CA GLU A 81 4.81 -18.24 -17.19
C GLU A 81 4.64 -19.09 -15.92
N ASN A 82 3.40 -19.47 -15.60
CA ASN A 82 3.12 -20.28 -14.42
C ASN A 82 3.59 -21.73 -14.61
N GLY A 83 4.32 -22.27 -13.64
CA GLY A 83 4.65 -23.70 -13.58
C GLY A 83 5.74 -24.19 -14.53
N LYS A 84 6.36 -23.32 -15.33
CA LYS A 84 7.48 -23.69 -16.21
C LYS A 84 8.84 -23.36 -15.61
N LYS A 85 9.85 -24.19 -15.96
CA LYS A 85 11.26 -23.98 -15.58
C LYS A 85 11.89 -22.80 -16.30
N GLU A 86 11.43 -22.54 -17.53
CA GLU A 86 11.88 -21.43 -18.37
C GLU A 86 10.65 -20.68 -18.89
N SER A 87 10.78 -19.37 -19.05
CA SER A 87 9.70 -18.50 -19.46
C SER A 87 10.23 -17.54 -20.52
N PHE A 88 9.82 -17.76 -21.76
CA PHE A 88 10.29 -16.97 -22.90
C PHE A 88 9.34 -15.78 -23.16
N PRO A 89 9.84 -14.54 -23.36
CA PRO A 89 11.25 -14.08 -23.29
C PRO A 89 11.70 -13.60 -21.90
N ALA A 90 10.90 -13.83 -20.84
CA ALA A 90 11.16 -13.33 -19.48
C ALA A 90 12.50 -13.79 -18.86
N ASN A 91 13.10 -14.85 -19.39
CA ASN A 91 14.39 -15.40 -18.96
C ASN A 91 15.61 -14.78 -19.65
N TYR A 92 15.43 -13.84 -20.58
CA TYR A 92 16.54 -13.19 -21.28
C TYR A 92 17.14 -12.03 -20.49
N GLN A 93 18.45 -11.84 -20.61
CA GLN A 93 19.20 -10.79 -19.92
C GLN A 93 18.78 -9.36 -20.30
N TYR A 94 18.09 -9.20 -21.42
CA TYR A 94 17.53 -7.92 -21.89
C TYR A 94 16.12 -7.65 -21.35
N CYS A 95 15.56 -8.60 -20.60
CA CYS A 95 14.24 -8.52 -20.01
C CYS A 95 14.31 -8.59 -18.48
N TYR A 96 13.29 -8.01 -17.85
CA TYR A 96 13.02 -8.11 -16.43
C TYR A 96 11.83 -9.03 -16.24
N GLY A 97 12.09 -10.29 -15.91
CA GLY A 97 11.04 -11.28 -15.65
C GLY A 97 10.33 -10.97 -14.35
N VAL A 98 9.00 -10.86 -14.36
CA VAL A 98 8.19 -10.57 -13.17
C VAL A 98 7.31 -11.76 -12.81
N LYS A 99 7.49 -12.27 -11.59
CA LYS A 99 6.73 -13.37 -11.02
C LYS A 99 5.90 -12.90 -9.84
N SER A 100 4.65 -13.34 -9.79
CA SER A 100 3.79 -13.06 -8.65
C SER A 100 4.12 -13.95 -7.46
N VAL A 101 4.09 -13.37 -6.26
CA VAL A 101 4.20 -14.12 -5.01
C VAL A 101 2.98 -13.80 -4.14
N LYS A 102 2.25 -14.85 -3.76
CA LYS A 102 1.00 -14.71 -2.99
C LYS A 102 1.22 -14.32 -1.53
N LYS A 103 2.41 -14.55 -0.97
CA LYS A 103 2.79 -14.23 0.42
C LYS A 103 3.45 -12.84 0.57
N LEU A 104 3.47 -12.02 -0.49
CA LEU A 104 4.02 -10.67 -0.39
C LEU A 104 2.97 -9.67 0.12
N PRO A 105 3.39 -8.69 0.95
CA PRO A 105 2.61 -7.51 1.30
C PRO A 105 1.86 -6.89 0.12
N GLN A 106 0.72 -6.27 0.35
CA GLN A 106 0.11 -5.41 -0.68
C GLN A 106 1.04 -4.20 -0.86
N CYS A 107 1.76 -4.17 -1.99
CA CYS A 107 2.88 -3.26 -2.36
C CYS A 107 4.29 -3.89 -2.31
N GLY A 108 4.45 -5.09 -1.76
CA GLY A 108 5.73 -5.79 -1.69
C GLY A 108 6.26 -6.26 -3.05
N TYR A 109 7.56 -6.08 -3.26
CA TYR A 109 8.35 -6.74 -4.29
C TYR A 109 9.78 -7.00 -3.79
N TYR A 110 10.48 -7.99 -4.34
CA TYR A 110 11.90 -8.20 -4.13
C TYR A 110 12.59 -8.62 -5.43
N LEU A 111 13.87 -8.31 -5.53
CA LEU A 111 14.70 -8.65 -6.68
C LEU A 111 15.60 -9.83 -6.30
N LYS A 112 15.57 -10.90 -7.09
CA LYS A 112 16.53 -11.99 -6.93
C LYS A 112 17.72 -11.75 -7.83
N LYS A 113 18.90 -11.61 -7.22
CA LYS A 113 20.16 -11.36 -7.94
C LYS A 113 20.76 -12.67 -8.45
N ASN A 114 20.18 -13.25 -9.49
CA ASN A 114 20.82 -14.27 -10.32
C ASN A 114 21.03 -13.69 -11.74
N ASN A 115 21.84 -14.35 -12.57
CA ASN A 115 22.26 -13.89 -13.90
C ASN A 115 21.12 -13.47 -14.86
N ASN A 116 19.86 -13.75 -14.53
CA ASN A 116 18.67 -13.25 -15.20
C ASN A 116 17.78 -12.59 -14.13
N ILE A 117 17.39 -11.32 -14.31
CA ILE A 117 16.69 -10.56 -13.26
C ILE A 117 15.25 -11.08 -13.11
N GLU A 118 15.00 -11.79 -12.01
CA GLU A 118 13.67 -12.22 -11.55
C GLU A 118 13.15 -11.24 -10.49
N ILE A 119 12.19 -10.40 -10.89
CA ILE A 119 11.40 -9.54 -10.00
C ILE A 119 10.27 -10.38 -9.43
N PHE A 120 10.12 -10.39 -8.11
CA PHE A 120 8.98 -11.00 -7.44
C PHE A 120 8.10 -9.89 -6.89
N ALA A 121 6.84 -9.83 -7.28
CA ALA A 121 5.93 -8.76 -6.85
C ALA A 121 4.55 -9.31 -6.48
N ASP A 122 3.81 -8.58 -5.64
CA ASP A 122 2.47 -9.01 -5.25
C ASP A 122 1.53 -9.11 -6.48
N GLY A 123 0.93 -10.30 -6.64
CA GLY A 123 -0.07 -10.63 -7.67
C GLY A 123 -1.47 -10.90 -7.12
N TYR A 124 -1.75 -10.55 -5.86
CA TYR A 124 -3.02 -10.85 -5.19
C TYR A 124 -4.22 -10.29 -6.00
N PRO A 125 -5.31 -11.04 -6.17
CA PRO A 125 -6.44 -10.58 -6.95
C PRO A 125 -6.98 -9.24 -6.44
N GLU A 126 -7.18 -8.31 -7.36
CA GLU A 126 -7.75 -7.00 -7.08
C GLU A 126 -8.86 -6.67 -8.08
N TYR A 127 -9.89 -5.97 -7.62
CA TYR A 127 -10.94 -5.42 -8.46
C TYR A 127 -10.48 -4.10 -9.10
N VAL A 128 -10.23 -4.12 -10.40
CA VAL A 128 -9.67 -3.00 -11.16
C VAL A 128 -10.73 -2.41 -12.08
N GLU A 129 -10.87 -1.09 -12.04
CA GLU A 129 -11.67 -0.34 -13.01
C GLU A 129 -10.84 -0.12 -14.28
N GLU A 130 -11.30 -0.63 -15.40
CA GLU A 130 -10.71 -0.43 -16.72
C GLU A 130 -10.84 1.02 -17.16
N MET A 131 -10.03 1.44 -18.13
CA MET A 131 -10.10 2.80 -18.69
C MET A 131 -11.50 3.13 -19.26
N GLU A 132 -12.28 2.11 -19.64
CA GLU A 132 -13.65 2.21 -20.12
C GLU A 132 -14.72 2.07 -19.00
N LYS A 133 -14.35 2.27 -17.73
CA LYS A 133 -15.24 2.21 -16.54
C LYS A 133 -15.88 0.84 -16.26
N ARG A 134 -15.42 -0.24 -16.92
CA ARG A 134 -15.79 -1.62 -16.61
C ARG A 134 -14.94 -2.16 -15.48
N LYS A 135 -15.51 -2.88 -14.52
CA LYS A 135 -14.75 -3.43 -13.37
C LYS A 135 -14.54 -4.93 -13.53
N LYS A 136 -13.30 -5.39 -13.39
CA LYS A 136 -12.92 -6.81 -13.49
C LYS A 136 -11.85 -7.17 -12.47
N TRP A 137 -11.81 -8.45 -12.10
CA TRP A 137 -10.73 -9.02 -11.29
C TRP A 137 -9.44 -9.11 -12.11
N PHE A 138 -8.34 -8.63 -11.54
CA PHE A 138 -7.01 -8.72 -12.13
C PHE A 138 -6.02 -9.28 -11.10
N SER A 139 -5.23 -10.29 -11.49
CA SER A 139 -4.39 -11.04 -10.56
C SER A 139 -3.19 -11.66 -11.28
N GLY A 140 -2.31 -12.32 -10.50
CA GLY A 140 -1.21 -13.13 -11.02
C GLY A 140 -0.05 -12.31 -11.57
N ASN A 141 0.75 -12.95 -12.43
CA ASN A 141 1.99 -12.37 -12.94
C ASN A 141 1.73 -11.09 -13.74
N SER A 142 0.67 -11.05 -14.56
CA SER A 142 0.30 -9.84 -15.31
C SER A 142 0.00 -8.63 -14.41
N LYS A 143 -0.62 -8.84 -13.23
CA LYS A 143 -0.83 -7.76 -12.24
C LYS A 143 0.50 -7.32 -11.62
N ALA A 144 1.33 -8.28 -11.25
CA ALA A 144 2.65 -8.04 -10.67
C ALA A 144 3.54 -7.25 -11.65
N THR A 145 3.55 -7.61 -12.94
CA THR A 145 4.27 -6.88 -14.01
C THR A 145 3.75 -5.46 -14.15
N ALA A 146 2.43 -5.27 -14.27
CA ALA A 146 1.83 -3.95 -14.41
C ALA A 146 2.16 -3.03 -13.22
N LYS A 147 2.16 -3.58 -12.01
CA LYS A 147 2.54 -2.85 -10.80
C LYS A 147 4.00 -2.43 -10.84
N MET A 148 4.90 -3.35 -11.18
CA MET A 148 6.33 -3.05 -11.26
C MET A 148 6.62 -2.02 -12.35
N THR A 149 5.97 -2.11 -13.51
CA THR A 149 6.06 -1.12 -14.58
C THR A 149 5.67 0.27 -14.08
N GLY A 150 4.59 0.39 -13.31
CA GLY A 150 4.19 1.67 -12.73
C GLY A 150 5.20 2.22 -11.72
N ILE A 151 5.77 1.36 -10.86
CA ILE A 151 6.79 1.76 -9.89
C ILE A 151 8.07 2.25 -10.58
N ILE A 152 8.56 1.51 -11.59
CA ILE A 152 9.75 1.90 -12.36
C ILE A 152 9.47 3.16 -13.17
N GLY A 153 8.31 3.25 -13.81
CA GLY A 153 7.91 4.44 -14.58
C GLY A 153 7.90 5.70 -13.73
N HIS A 154 7.36 5.60 -12.51
CA HIS A 154 7.36 6.72 -11.57
C HIS A 154 8.79 7.13 -11.18
N TYR A 155 9.68 6.16 -10.95
CA TYR A 155 11.08 6.43 -10.64
C TYR A 155 11.82 7.11 -11.80
N LEU A 156 11.63 6.63 -13.04
CA LEU A 156 12.22 7.27 -14.23
C LEU A 156 11.68 8.69 -14.43
N TYR A 157 10.38 8.89 -14.23
CA TYR A 157 9.75 10.20 -14.32
C TYR A 157 10.31 11.20 -13.30
N ILE A 158 10.53 10.77 -12.05
CA ILE A 158 11.16 11.61 -11.02
C ILE A 158 12.62 11.92 -11.39
N LYS A 159 13.38 10.93 -11.88
CA LYS A 159 14.79 11.13 -12.25
C LYS A 159 14.98 12.04 -13.46
N ASN A 160 14.05 12.04 -14.42
CA ASN A 160 14.11 12.93 -15.59
C ASN A 160 13.74 14.40 -15.28
N LYS A 161 13.44 14.75 -14.01
CA LYS A 161 13.20 16.16 -13.61
C LYS A 161 14.46 16.92 -13.17
N ASP A 162 15.58 16.23 -12.94
CA ASP A 162 16.90 16.81 -12.62
C ASP A 162 17.91 16.37 -13.70
N ASP A 163 18.27 17.26 -14.62
CA ASP A 163 18.90 16.93 -15.91
C ASP A 163 20.29 16.25 -15.84
N LEU A 164 20.47 15.26 -16.73
CA LEU A 164 21.70 14.68 -17.32
C LEU A 164 22.87 14.26 -16.41
N PHE A 165 23.06 12.93 -16.27
CA PHE A 165 24.39 12.31 -16.33
C PHE A 165 24.40 11.09 -17.28
N ASN A 166 24.82 11.37 -18.51
CA ASN A 166 25.45 10.51 -19.51
C ASN A 166 25.38 8.97 -19.34
N ILE A 167 24.49 8.34 -20.11
CA ILE A 167 24.24 6.88 -20.19
C ILE A 167 25.47 6.05 -20.64
N ASN A 168 26.48 6.66 -21.25
CA ASN A 168 27.71 5.95 -21.64
C ASN A 168 28.61 5.53 -20.46
N ASN A 169 28.36 6.04 -19.25
CA ASN A 169 29.00 5.52 -18.02
C ASN A 169 28.28 4.29 -17.43
N VAL A 170 27.15 3.86 -18.00
CA VAL A 170 26.37 2.74 -17.46
C VAL A 170 27.02 1.39 -17.80
N ASN A 171 27.78 1.27 -18.89
CA ASN A 171 28.47 0.02 -19.24
C ASN A 171 29.79 -0.22 -18.48
N SER A 172 30.43 0.82 -17.93
CA SER A 172 31.68 0.67 -17.14
C SER A 172 31.45 0.36 -15.66
N SER A 173 30.23 0.54 -15.14
CA SER A 173 29.89 0.27 -13.73
C SER A 173 29.22 -1.09 -13.47
N PHE A 174 29.02 -1.94 -14.49
CA PHE A 174 28.46 -3.29 -14.31
C PHE A 174 29.49 -4.37 -13.96
N GLN A 175 30.75 -4.00 -13.67
CA GLN A 175 31.70 -4.94 -13.06
C GLN A 175 31.89 -4.67 -11.56
N LYS A 176 31.52 -5.71 -10.77
CA LYS A 176 31.80 -5.89 -9.34
C LYS A 176 31.33 -4.78 -8.41
N TYR A 177 30.03 -4.72 -8.17
CA TYR A 177 29.54 -4.32 -6.84
C TYR A 177 28.57 -5.37 -6.29
N LYS A 178 29.06 -6.11 -5.29
CA LYS A 178 28.22 -6.90 -4.38
C LYS A 178 27.32 -5.90 -3.64
N TRP A 179 26.08 -5.80 -4.10
CA TRP A 179 24.99 -4.99 -3.52
C TRP A 179 24.71 -5.24 -2.02
N ALA A 180 25.36 -6.22 -1.38
CA ALA A 180 25.26 -6.42 0.06
C ALA A 180 25.86 -5.25 0.87
N ASP A 181 26.79 -4.47 0.31
CA ASP A 181 27.49 -3.42 1.05
C ASP A 181 26.88 -2.01 0.87
N PHE A 182 25.96 -1.82 -0.09
CA PHE A 182 25.28 -0.53 -0.31
C PHE A 182 24.11 -0.28 0.67
N ILE A 183 23.71 -1.31 1.43
CA ILE A 183 22.71 -1.17 2.49
C ILE A 183 23.27 -0.41 3.71
N ASN A 184 24.59 -0.37 3.90
CA ASN A 184 25.19 0.10 5.14
C ASN A 184 25.80 1.50 5.12
N GLN A 185 25.92 2.17 3.96
CA GLN A 185 26.59 3.48 3.92
C GLN A 185 25.83 4.47 3.04
N ASN A 186 25.07 5.33 3.72
CA ASN A 186 24.42 6.57 3.27
C ASN A 186 23.03 6.47 2.62
N ASN A 187 22.06 6.66 3.53
CA ASN A 187 20.74 7.29 3.38
C ASN A 187 19.50 6.38 3.27
N ASN A 188 19.12 5.91 4.47
CA ASN A 188 17.82 5.53 5.02
C ASN A 188 16.55 6.33 4.58
N ASN A 189 16.61 7.29 3.66
CA ASN A 189 15.50 8.23 3.42
C ASN A 189 14.58 7.90 2.24
N LEU A 190 14.99 7.07 1.27
CA LEU A 190 14.13 6.73 0.11
C LEU A 190 13.28 5.47 0.32
N TYR A 191 13.73 4.52 1.15
CA TYR A 191 12.97 3.33 1.52
C TYR A 191 11.99 3.56 2.68
N LYS A 192 12.25 4.57 3.51
CA LYS A 192 11.34 5.02 4.57
C LYS A 192 10.00 5.52 4.00
N ASN A 193 10.06 6.38 2.98
CA ASN A 193 8.88 7.03 2.39
C ASN A 193 7.81 6.11 1.76
N ILE A 194 8.12 4.87 1.37
CA ILE A 194 7.13 3.94 0.77
C ILE A 194 6.37 3.13 1.84
N HIS A 195 6.94 3.04 3.05
CA HIS A 195 6.33 2.37 4.19
C HIS A 195 5.65 3.35 5.15
N GLU A 196 5.98 4.64 5.13
CA GLU A 196 5.40 5.68 5.99
C GLU A 196 3.90 5.89 5.72
N ILE A 197 3.04 5.63 6.71
CA ILE A 197 1.61 5.93 6.67
C ILE A 197 1.28 7.26 7.34
N VAL A 198 2.00 7.63 8.39
CA VAL A 198 1.81 8.91 9.08
C VAL A 198 3.16 9.59 9.24
N ARG A 199 3.25 10.82 8.75
CA ARG A 199 4.42 11.67 8.94
C ARG A 199 4.02 13.06 9.42
N CYS A 200 4.57 13.47 10.55
CA CYS A 200 4.50 14.83 11.07
C CYS A 200 5.90 15.46 10.95
N MET A 201 5.99 16.65 10.36
CA MET A 201 7.25 17.40 10.23
C MET A 201 7.06 18.76 10.88
N GLU A 202 7.77 18.97 11.99
CA GLU A 202 7.73 20.19 12.79
C GLU A 202 6.31 20.66 13.13
N LEU A 203 5.39 19.70 13.29
CA LEU A 203 3.97 19.98 13.41
C LEU A 203 3.69 20.73 14.70
N CYS A 204 3.05 21.89 14.57
CA CYS A 204 2.61 22.70 15.70
C CYS A 204 1.11 22.94 15.64
N LYS A 205 0.48 22.92 16.82
CA LYS A 205 -0.89 23.38 17.05
C LYS A 205 -0.88 24.28 18.27
N ASN A 206 -1.33 25.51 18.10
CA ASN A 206 -1.45 26.49 19.17
C ASN A 206 -2.77 27.27 19.04
N TYR A 207 -3.13 27.94 20.12
CA TYR A 207 -4.27 28.84 20.20
C TYR A 207 -3.83 30.15 20.84
N CYS A 208 -4.34 31.27 20.33
CA CYS A 208 -4.18 32.57 20.97
C CYS A 208 -5.40 32.86 21.86
N ARG A 209 -5.17 33.20 23.12
CA ARG A 209 -6.19 33.72 24.04
C ARG A 209 -5.63 34.92 24.77
N GLU A 210 -6.28 36.08 24.67
CA GLU A 210 -5.90 37.30 25.40
C GLU A 210 -4.39 37.60 25.26
N ASP A 211 -3.89 37.56 24.02
CA ASP A 211 -2.48 37.75 23.64
C ASP A 211 -1.48 36.71 24.18
N ILE A 212 -1.96 35.64 24.82
CA ILE A 212 -1.14 34.49 25.24
C ILE A 212 -1.26 33.37 24.20
N LEU A 213 -0.11 32.95 23.67
CA LEU A 213 0.00 31.81 22.76
C LEU A 213 0.18 30.50 23.54
N VAL A 214 -0.83 29.62 23.50
CA VAL A 214 -0.82 28.33 24.18
C VAL A 214 -0.59 27.21 23.17
N TYR A 215 0.51 26.47 23.31
CA TYR A 215 0.82 25.33 22.45
C TYR A 215 0.17 24.05 22.98
N VAL A 216 -0.57 23.37 22.10
CA VAL A 216 -1.10 22.02 22.35
C VAL A 216 -0.15 20.97 21.79
N LEU A 217 0.43 21.22 20.61
CA LEU A 217 1.49 20.42 20.01
C LEU A 217 2.61 21.36 19.58
N ARG A 218 3.87 21.01 19.89
CA ARG A 218 5.03 21.86 19.61
C ARG A 218 6.14 21.05 18.96
N ASN A 219 6.48 21.38 17.71
CA ASN A 219 7.55 20.78 16.93
C ASN A 219 7.49 19.24 16.90
N LEU A 220 6.29 18.70 16.66
CA LEU A 220 6.05 17.27 16.67
C LEU A 220 6.60 16.62 15.39
N ASN A 221 7.55 15.71 15.58
CA ASN A 221 8.15 14.92 14.51
C ASN A 221 7.82 13.45 14.73
N ILE A 222 6.99 12.89 13.85
CA ILE A 222 6.51 11.51 13.93
C ILE A 222 6.67 10.89 12.56
N GLU A 223 7.08 9.62 12.54
CA GLU A 223 7.14 8.80 11.35
C GLU A 223 6.66 7.41 11.71
N VAL A 224 5.53 6.96 11.19
CA VAL A 224 4.97 5.63 11.47
C VAL A 224 4.73 4.86 10.19
N SER A 225 5.25 3.63 10.15
CA SER A 225 5.15 2.75 8.99
C SER A 225 3.83 1.98 8.95
N ARG A 226 3.51 1.44 7.78
CA ARG A 226 2.35 0.58 7.56
C ARG A 226 2.43 -0.69 8.40
N GLY A 227 1.32 -1.05 9.03
CA GLY A 227 1.23 -2.24 9.87
C GLY A 227 1.83 -2.06 11.27
N GLU A 228 2.22 -0.84 11.66
CA GLU A 228 2.61 -0.56 13.03
C GLU A 228 1.39 -0.32 13.93
N ALA A 229 1.40 -0.91 15.12
CA ALA A 229 0.54 -0.55 16.24
C ALA A 229 1.34 0.33 17.22
N VAL A 230 0.94 1.59 17.36
CA VAL A 230 1.68 2.60 18.14
C VAL A 230 0.78 3.19 19.23
N ALA A 231 1.32 3.28 20.45
CA ALA A 231 0.67 4.03 21.51
C ALA A 231 0.95 5.53 21.36
N ILE A 232 -0.10 6.33 21.27
CA ILE A 232 -0.01 7.79 21.37
C ILE A 232 -0.37 8.17 22.79
N PHE A 233 0.66 8.46 23.59
CA PHE A 233 0.53 8.83 24.98
C PHE A 233 0.53 10.35 25.13
N GLY A 234 -0.49 10.92 25.78
CA GLY A 234 -0.48 12.32 26.18
C GLY A 234 -0.94 12.45 27.62
N LYS A 235 -0.16 13.14 28.45
CA LYS A 235 -0.47 13.32 29.89
C LYS A 235 -1.87 13.91 30.11
N ASN A 236 -2.31 14.74 29.16
CA ASN A 236 -3.65 15.32 29.13
C ASN A 236 -4.48 14.74 27.99
N LYS A 237 -5.69 14.30 28.30
CA LYS A 237 -6.66 13.79 27.31
C LYS A 237 -6.90 14.79 26.18
N THR A 238 -6.92 16.08 26.50
CA THR A 238 -7.09 17.17 25.54
C THR A 238 -6.05 17.11 24.42
N VAL A 239 -4.78 16.84 24.72
CA VAL A 239 -3.71 16.79 23.72
C VAL A 239 -3.92 15.61 22.76
N THR A 240 -4.22 14.42 23.30
CA THR A 240 -4.51 13.24 22.45
C THR A 240 -5.76 13.43 21.58
N THR A 241 -6.81 14.06 22.13
CA THR A 241 -8.04 14.36 21.39
C THR A 241 -7.79 15.38 20.29
N GLU A 242 -6.98 16.40 20.57
CA GLU A 242 -6.59 17.40 19.58
C GLU A 242 -5.82 16.76 18.41
N PHE A 243 -4.82 15.93 18.72
CA PHE A 243 -4.09 15.18 17.71
C PHE A 243 -4.99 14.25 16.89
N SER A 244 -5.94 13.55 17.53
CA SER A 244 -6.95 12.76 16.81
C SER A 244 -7.82 13.60 15.88
N ASN A 245 -8.24 14.80 16.31
CA ASN A 245 -9.06 15.69 15.48
C ASN A 245 -8.29 16.21 14.26
N ILE A 246 -6.98 16.49 14.43
CA ILE A 246 -6.09 16.85 13.34
C ILE A 246 -5.96 15.69 12.34
N LEU A 247 -5.69 14.46 12.81
CA LEU A 247 -5.58 13.27 11.94
C LEU A 247 -6.90 12.94 11.22
N LEU A 248 -8.04 13.23 11.84
CA LEU A 248 -9.36 13.09 11.21
C LEU A 248 -9.72 14.23 10.26
N GLY A 249 -8.85 15.23 10.12
CA GLY A 249 -9.07 16.38 9.26
C GLY A 249 -10.11 17.38 9.78
N LYS A 250 -10.56 17.23 11.02
CA LYS A 250 -11.54 18.13 11.67
C LYS A 250 -10.92 19.44 12.10
N GLU A 251 -9.66 19.38 12.52
CA GLU A 251 -8.85 20.52 12.94
C GLU A 251 -7.69 20.74 11.97
N THR A 252 -7.22 21.98 11.86
CA THR A 252 -5.99 22.33 11.14
C THR A 252 -4.81 22.41 12.10
N ILE A 253 -3.61 22.19 11.57
CA ILE A 253 -2.36 22.56 12.25
C ILE A 253 -2.14 24.08 12.15
N THR A 254 -1.32 24.64 13.04
CA THR A 254 -0.91 26.04 12.97
C THR A 254 0.33 26.21 12.08
N SER A 255 1.30 25.29 12.16
CA SER A 255 2.50 25.29 11.31
C SER A 255 3.10 23.88 11.20
N GLY A 256 4.06 23.72 10.29
CA GLY A 256 4.64 22.41 9.95
C GLY A 256 3.84 21.70 8.86
N SER A 257 4.00 20.38 8.75
CA SER A 257 3.36 19.56 7.72
C SER A 257 2.86 18.23 8.28
N LEU A 258 1.74 17.74 7.73
CA LEU A 258 1.14 16.45 8.08
C LEU A 258 0.80 15.68 6.80
N CYS A 259 1.44 14.53 6.63
CA CYS A 259 1.16 13.58 5.58
C CYS A 259 0.52 12.31 6.15
N ILE A 260 -0.59 11.88 5.56
CA ILE A 260 -1.26 10.60 5.86
C ILE A 260 -1.49 9.85 4.55
N ASP A 261 -0.93 8.64 4.41
CA ASP A 261 -1.08 7.79 3.22
C ASP A 261 -0.71 8.54 1.91
N GLY A 262 0.36 9.33 1.96
CA GLY A 262 0.81 10.18 0.85
C GLY A 262 0.04 11.49 0.65
N TYR A 263 -1.02 11.76 1.42
CA TYR A 263 -1.78 13.01 1.34
C TYR A 263 -1.29 14.04 2.35
N PHE A 264 -0.73 15.15 1.84
CA PHE A 264 -0.44 16.35 2.63
C PHE A 264 -1.72 17.14 2.94
N LEU A 265 -1.95 17.49 4.20
CA LEU A 265 -3.24 18.03 4.66
C LEU A 265 -3.28 19.56 4.81
N GLU A 266 -2.13 20.20 4.97
CA GLU A 266 -1.99 21.64 5.24
C GLU A 266 -2.56 22.54 4.14
N ASN A 267 -2.43 22.13 2.88
CA ASN A 267 -2.84 22.92 1.71
C ASN A 267 -4.24 22.57 1.20
N LEU A 268 -4.96 21.69 1.92
CA LEU A 268 -6.30 21.28 1.53
C LEU A 268 -7.35 22.20 2.16
N SER A 269 -8.38 22.54 1.37
CA SER A 269 -9.58 23.15 1.92
C SER A 269 -10.23 22.23 2.96
N SER A 270 -10.93 22.82 3.94
CA SER A 270 -11.60 22.07 5.01
C SER A 270 -12.47 20.93 4.49
N SER A 271 -13.26 21.18 3.44
CA SER A 271 -14.11 20.17 2.80
C SER A 271 -13.29 19.04 2.17
N LYS A 272 -12.22 19.34 1.42
CA LYS A 272 -11.36 18.33 0.79
C LYS A 272 -10.63 17.49 1.83
N ARG A 273 -10.06 18.14 2.85
CA ARG A 273 -9.38 17.46 3.97
C ARG A 273 -10.32 16.50 4.68
N ASN A 274 -11.53 16.94 5.04
CA ASN A 274 -12.52 16.09 5.70
C ASN A 274 -12.88 14.88 4.84
N ILE A 275 -13.13 15.07 3.54
CA ILE A 275 -13.46 13.97 2.61
C ILE A 275 -12.32 12.95 2.51
N ILE A 276 -11.07 13.40 2.38
CA ILE A 276 -9.89 12.53 2.28
C ILE A 276 -9.68 11.79 3.61
N CYS A 277 -9.57 12.51 4.73
CA CYS A 277 -9.38 11.91 6.04
C CYS A 277 -10.50 10.94 6.40
N LYS A 278 -11.77 11.24 6.07
CA LYS A 278 -12.90 10.32 6.29
C LYS A 278 -12.76 9.01 5.50
N LYS A 279 -12.05 9.01 4.36
CA LYS A 279 -11.77 7.81 3.57
C LYS A 279 -10.61 7.00 4.15
N ILE A 280 -9.50 7.66 4.49
CA ILE A 280 -8.24 6.98 4.83
C ILE A 280 -8.04 6.76 6.34
N VAL A 281 -8.73 7.52 7.20
CA VAL A 281 -8.65 7.40 8.66
C VAL A 281 -10.00 6.99 9.24
N LYS A 282 -10.01 5.96 10.09
CA LYS A 282 -11.18 5.56 10.88
C LYS A 282 -10.91 5.73 12.36
N LYS A 283 -11.97 5.98 13.12
CA LYS A 283 -11.89 6.15 14.57
C LYS A 283 -12.88 5.25 15.29
N ILE A 284 -12.37 4.59 16.32
CA ILE A 284 -13.12 3.79 17.26
C ILE A 284 -13.03 4.47 18.62
N SER A 285 -14.17 4.76 19.22
CA SER A 285 -14.32 5.43 20.50
C SER A 285 -15.47 4.80 21.29
N ASN A 286 -15.61 5.15 22.56
CA ASN A 286 -16.73 4.68 23.39
C ASN A 286 -18.11 5.12 22.89
N LYS A 287 -18.20 6.11 21.99
CA LYS A 287 -19.46 6.53 21.37
C LYS A 287 -19.87 5.64 20.19
N ASN A 288 -18.94 4.85 19.65
CA ASN A 288 -19.27 3.91 18.59
C ASN A 288 -20.09 2.77 19.19
N THR A 289 -21.26 2.50 18.64
CA THR A 289 -22.15 1.42 19.11
C THR A 289 -22.51 0.48 17.97
N LEU A 290 -22.72 -0.79 18.33
CA LEU A 290 -23.31 -1.77 17.42
C LEU A 290 -24.82 -1.55 17.38
N VAL A 291 -25.42 -1.79 16.21
CA VAL A 291 -26.87 -1.77 16.05
C VAL A 291 -27.42 -3.05 16.64
N ASN A 292 -28.08 -2.92 17.80
CA ASN A 292 -28.58 -4.06 18.58
C ASN A 292 -29.69 -4.89 17.90
N LYS A 293 -30.27 -4.39 16.80
CA LYS A 293 -31.39 -5.04 16.08
C LYS A 293 -30.94 -5.91 14.90
N ILE A 294 -29.65 -5.97 14.62
CA ILE A 294 -29.08 -6.75 13.51
C ILE A 294 -27.91 -7.58 14.04
N THR A 295 -27.56 -8.64 13.33
CA THR A 295 -26.50 -9.57 13.69
C THR A 295 -25.10 -8.92 13.71
N VAL A 296 -24.12 -9.61 14.28
CA VAL A 296 -22.70 -9.22 14.20
C VAL A 296 -22.25 -9.04 12.75
N TYR A 297 -22.54 -10.04 11.92
CA TYR A 297 -22.15 -10.03 10.51
C TYR A 297 -22.77 -8.83 9.78
N GLU A 298 -24.07 -8.58 9.98
CA GLU A 298 -24.75 -7.41 9.41
C GLU A 298 -24.15 -6.09 9.93
N ASN A 299 -23.78 -6.00 11.21
CA ASN A 299 -23.13 -4.82 11.76
C ASN A 299 -21.79 -4.50 11.09
N ILE A 300 -21.02 -5.52 10.70
CA ILE A 300 -19.72 -5.39 10.04
C ILE A 300 -19.90 -4.96 8.59
N ILE A 301 -20.84 -5.57 7.85
CA ILE A 301 -21.04 -5.27 6.43
C ILE A 301 -21.85 -3.99 6.18
N LYS A 302 -22.55 -3.49 7.20
CA LYS A 302 -23.39 -2.28 7.09
C LYS A 302 -22.55 -1.01 7.00
N ASN A 303 -22.97 -0.09 6.13
CA ASN A 303 -22.39 1.24 5.90
C ASN A 303 -21.01 1.26 5.23
N SER A 304 -20.69 0.29 4.39
CA SER A 304 -19.61 0.45 3.42
C SER A 304 -20.14 1.03 2.11
N ASP A 305 -19.63 2.19 1.72
CA ASP A 305 -19.85 2.79 0.39
C ASP A 305 -19.23 1.94 -0.75
N LYS A 306 -18.50 0.88 -0.38
CA LYS A 306 -17.83 -0.07 -1.27
C LYS A 306 -18.33 -1.49 -0.99
N LYS A 307 -18.25 -2.37 -1.98
CA LYS A 307 -18.50 -3.80 -1.80
C LYS A 307 -17.42 -4.38 -0.87
N ILE A 308 -17.80 -4.76 0.35
CA ILE A 308 -16.90 -5.44 1.29
C ILE A 308 -16.58 -6.84 0.77
N ASP A 309 -15.32 -7.25 0.93
CA ASP A 309 -14.86 -8.62 0.68
C ASP A 309 -15.32 -9.53 1.82
N LEU A 310 -16.30 -10.38 1.56
CA LEU A 310 -16.90 -11.25 2.58
C LEU A 310 -15.91 -12.29 3.11
N ASN A 311 -14.99 -12.77 2.28
CA ASN A 311 -13.95 -13.70 2.73
C ASN A 311 -13.01 -12.99 3.71
N TYR A 312 -12.70 -11.72 3.47
CA TYR A 312 -11.88 -10.93 4.39
C TYR A 312 -12.59 -10.71 5.74
N VAL A 313 -13.91 -10.53 5.73
CA VAL A 313 -14.72 -10.45 6.96
C VAL A 313 -14.65 -11.75 7.75
N GLU A 314 -14.86 -12.89 7.09
CA GLU A 314 -14.79 -14.19 7.77
C GLU A 314 -13.39 -14.49 8.30
N CYS A 315 -12.32 -14.19 7.55
CA CYS A 315 -10.95 -14.33 8.04
C CYS A 315 -10.68 -13.45 9.28
N LEU A 316 -11.17 -12.22 9.32
CA LEU A 316 -11.00 -11.34 10.48
C LEU A 316 -11.79 -11.81 11.71
N LEU A 317 -13.00 -12.35 11.48
CA LEU A 317 -13.81 -12.93 12.55
C LEU A 317 -13.19 -14.21 13.12
N ASP A 318 -12.63 -15.05 12.26
CA ASP A 318 -11.91 -16.27 12.63
C ASP A 318 -10.63 -15.93 13.40
N PHE A 319 -9.81 -15.02 12.88
CA PHE A 319 -8.61 -14.51 13.55
C PHE A 319 -8.91 -13.89 14.92
N ALA A 320 -10.09 -13.31 15.08
CA ALA A 320 -10.53 -12.73 16.33
C ALA A 320 -11.19 -13.73 17.29
N ASP A 321 -11.22 -15.03 16.95
CA ASP A 321 -11.88 -16.12 17.69
C ASP A 321 -13.37 -15.84 17.98
N ILE A 322 -14.08 -15.28 16.99
CA ILE A 322 -15.50 -14.88 17.12
C ILE A 322 -16.33 -15.20 15.86
N LEU A 323 -15.86 -16.12 15.01
CA LEU A 323 -16.59 -16.53 13.81
C LEU A 323 -17.91 -17.24 14.14
N ASP A 324 -17.93 -18.04 15.20
CA ASP A 324 -19.08 -18.79 15.71
C ASP A 324 -20.25 -17.88 16.12
N ILE A 325 -19.94 -16.67 16.60
CA ILE A 325 -20.95 -15.69 17.02
C ILE A 325 -21.41 -14.73 15.91
N LYS A 326 -21.01 -14.96 14.64
CA LYS A 326 -21.32 -14.04 13.52
C LYS A 326 -22.83 -13.80 13.31
N ASN A 327 -23.65 -14.77 13.69
CA ASN A 327 -25.13 -14.70 13.57
C ASN A 327 -25.83 -14.25 14.85
N LYS A 328 -25.12 -13.98 15.95
CA LYS A 328 -25.71 -13.46 17.20
C LYS A 328 -25.97 -11.96 17.09
N PHE A 329 -26.83 -11.44 17.96
CA PHE A 329 -27.07 -10.02 18.15
C PHE A 329 -26.10 -9.42 19.18
N PRO A 330 -25.71 -8.13 19.06
CA PRO A 330 -24.78 -7.49 20.00
C PRO A 330 -25.16 -7.61 21.47
N LYS A 331 -26.46 -7.63 21.80
CA LYS A 331 -26.96 -7.76 23.18
C LYS A 331 -26.61 -9.11 23.83
N GLU A 332 -26.26 -10.12 23.04
CA GLU A 332 -25.91 -11.47 23.50
C GLU A 332 -24.40 -11.63 23.75
N LEU A 333 -23.62 -10.55 23.59
CA LEU A 333 -22.16 -10.60 23.56
C LEU A 333 -21.55 -9.85 24.74
N SER A 334 -20.42 -10.35 25.21
CA SER A 334 -19.58 -9.65 26.17
C SER A 334 -19.04 -8.33 25.61
N ASP A 335 -18.73 -7.37 26.49
CA ASP A 335 -18.11 -6.09 26.11
C ASP A 335 -16.82 -6.30 25.29
N PHE A 336 -16.01 -7.31 25.65
CA PHE A 336 -14.79 -7.68 24.94
C PHE A 336 -15.07 -8.11 23.49
N GLN A 337 -16.05 -9.00 23.27
CA GLN A 337 -16.46 -9.43 21.93
C GLN A 337 -17.02 -8.26 21.11
N GLN A 338 -17.89 -7.44 21.72
CA GLN A 338 -18.45 -6.26 21.04
C GLN A 338 -17.34 -5.32 20.57
N LYS A 339 -16.27 -5.16 21.34
CA LYS A 339 -15.14 -4.28 20.99
C LYS A 339 -14.26 -4.85 19.89
N LYS A 340 -14.04 -6.16 19.84
CA LYS A 340 -13.44 -6.84 18.67
C LYS A 340 -14.27 -6.58 17.41
N ILE A 341 -15.60 -6.72 17.50
CA ILE A 341 -16.51 -6.50 16.36
C ILE A 341 -16.50 -5.04 15.90
N MET A 342 -16.54 -4.08 16.83
CA MET A 342 -16.44 -2.67 16.52
C MET A 342 -15.13 -2.33 15.80
N PHE A 343 -14.04 -3.00 16.18
CA PHE A 343 -12.75 -2.84 15.54
C PHE A 343 -12.73 -3.45 14.13
N ILE A 344 -13.15 -4.71 13.99
CA ILE A 344 -13.26 -5.40 12.69
C ILE A 344 -14.12 -4.61 11.71
N LYS A 345 -15.23 -4.04 12.17
CA LYS A 345 -16.11 -3.18 11.36
C LYS A 345 -15.38 -1.99 10.71
N GLU A 346 -14.33 -1.46 11.32
CA GLU A 346 -13.51 -0.41 10.71
C GLU A 346 -12.37 -0.99 9.87
N VAL A 347 -11.74 -2.09 10.29
CA VAL A 347 -10.67 -2.78 9.54
C VAL A 347 -11.14 -3.28 8.18
N VAL A 348 -12.35 -3.84 8.08
CA VAL A 348 -12.89 -4.36 6.80
C VAL A 348 -13.01 -3.29 5.71
N LYS A 349 -13.01 -2.01 6.09
CA LYS A 349 -13.03 -0.87 5.17
C LYS A 349 -11.66 -0.56 4.58
N ARG A 350 -10.60 -1.23 5.05
CA ARG A 350 -9.18 -1.05 4.70
C ARG A 350 -8.72 0.41 4.76
N PRO A 351 -8.91 1.11 5.90
CA PRO A 351 -8.34 2.44 6.05
C PRO A 351 -6.82 2.38 6.15
N ALA A 352 -6.14 3.46 5.78
CA ALA A 352 -4.71 3.59 6.00
C ALA A 352 -4.38 3.62 7.51
N LEU A 353 -5.22 4.27 8.31
CA LEU A 353 -5.01 4.45 9.74
C LEU A 353 -6.29 4.22 10.55
N ILE A 354 -6.19 3.46 11.65
CA ILE A 354 -7.24 3.34 12.66
C ILE A 354 -6.80 4.03 13.95
N LEU A 355 -7.60 4.99 14.40
CA LEU A 355 -7.46 5.63 15.70
C LEU A 355 -8.35 4.91 16.71
N VAL A 356 -7.79 4.45 17.81
CA VAL A 356 -8.53 3.83 18.90
C VAL A 356 -8.41 4.73 20.12
N GLU A 357 -9.51 5.42 20.46
CA GLU A 357 -9.58 6.34 21.61
C GLU A 357 -10.33 5.72 22.78
N GLU A 358 -9.69 5.75 23.95
CA GLU A 358 -10.22 5.16 25.18
C GLU A 358 -10.85 3.75 24.97
N PRO A 359 -10.21 2.81 24.24
CA PRO A 359 -10.86 1.55 23.86
C PRO A 359 -11.37 0.73 25.05
N LEU A 360 -10.72 0.93 26.20
CA LEU A 360 -10.62 0.03 27.33
C LEU A 360 -11.38 0.51 28.58
N LYS A 361 -12.17 1.57 28.46
CA LYS A 361 -13.01 2.05 29.56
C LYS A 361 -14.08 0.98 29.81
N SER A 362 -14.34 0.65 31.08
CA SER A 362 -15.17 -0.46 31.61
C SER A 362 -14.60 -1.89 31.63
N MET A 363 -13.47 -2.17 30.98
CA MET A 363 -12.88 -3.52 30.97
C MET A 363 -11.98 -3.82 32.18
N ASN A 364 -11.91 -5.09 32.58
CA ASN A 364 -10.91 -5.55 33.55
C ASN A 364 -9.50 -5.58 32.92
N GLN A 365 -8.44 -5.69 33.73
CA GLN A 365 -7.07 -5.59 33.22
C GLN A 365 -6.72 -6.69 32.20
N ILE A 366 -7.17 -7.93 32.43
CA ILE A 366 -6.90 -9.07 31.55
C ILE A 366 -7.54 -8.87 30.17
N GLU A 367 -8.78 -8.40 30.11
CA GLU A 367 -9.46 -8.06 28.87
C GLU A 367 -8.73 -6.94 28.11
N LYS A 368 -8.20 -5.95 28.84
CA LYS A 368 -7.41 -4.87 28.24
C LYS A 368 -6.13 -5.39 27.59
N ASP A 369 -5.42 -6.29 28.27
CA ASP A 369 -4.22 -6.93 27.74
C ASP A 369 -4.52 -7.68 26.45
N LYS A 370 -5.51 -8.59 26.49
CA LYS A 370 -5.92 -9.37 25.32
C LYS A 370 -6.39 -8.52 24.14
N LEU A 371 -7.07 -7.39 24.41
CA LEU A 371 -7.56 -6.53 23.34
C LEU A 371 -6.42 -5.74 22.69
N ILE A 372 -5.39 -5.37 23.46
CA ILE A 372 -4.19 -4.71 22.93
C ILE A 372 -3.37 -5.69 22.10
N GLU A 373 -3.18 -6.92 22.58
CA GLU A 373 -2.53 -8.00 21.82
C GLU A 373 -3.26 -8.20 20.48
N PHE A 374 -4.59 -8.32 20.51
CA PHE A 374 -5.39 -8.40 19.29
C PHE A 374 -5.16 -7.23 18.33
N TYR A 375 -5.03 -5.99 18.82
CA TYR A 375 -4.72 -4.86 17.94
C TYR A 375 -3.33 -4.98 17.31
N ILE A 376 -2.31 -5.35 18.10
CA ILE A 376 -0.95 -5.54 17.61
C ILE A 376 -0.93 -6.66 16.56
N ASP A 377 -1.59 -7.78 16.84
CA ASP A 377 -1.67 -8.93 15.96
C ASP A 377 -2.42 -8.60 14.65
N VAL A 378 -3.48 -7.79 14.71
CA VAL A 378 -4.13 -7.31 13.49
C VAL A 378 -3.22 -6.38 12.69
N ALA A 379 -2.47 -5.50 13.36
CA ALA A 379 -1.57 -4.58 12.68
C ALA A 379 -0.49 -5.32 11.89
N THR A 380 0.13 -6.31 12.52
CA THR A 380 1.19 -7.13 11.91
C THR A 380 0.65 -8.08 10.85
N THR A 381 -0.46 -8.76 11.11
CA THR A 381 -1.00 -9.81 10.22
C THR A 381 -1.69 -9.23 8.99
N PHE A 382 -2.40 -8.10 9.14
CA PHE A 382 -3.20 -7.50 8.08
C PHE A 382 -2.63 -6.18 7.55
N GLU A 383 -1.42 -5.80 7.97
CA GLU A 383 -0.74 -4.55 7.58
C GLU A 383 -1.60 -3.31 7.81
N GLN A 384 -2.38 -3.32 8.89
CA GLN A 384 -3.23 -2.22 9.31
C GLN A 384 -2.47 -1.33 10.28
N THR A 385 -2.31 -0.04 9.96
CA THR A 385 -1.70 0.91 10.91
C THR A 385 -2.71 1.32 11.98
N ILE A 386 -2.30 1.26 13.25
CA ILE A 386 -3.17 1.51 14.40
C ILE A 386 -2.51 2.47 15.37
N PHE A 387 -3.19 3.56 15.70
CA PHE A 387 -2.84 4.42 16.82
C PHE A 387 -3.78 4.18 17.98
N VAL A 388 -3.24 3.80 19.14
CA VAL A 388 -4.01 3.70 20.38
C VAL A 388 -3.72 4.93 21.23
N LEU A 389 -4.71 5.81 21.34
CA LEU A 389 -4.59 7.07 22.06
C LEU A 389 -4.97 6.88 23.53
N THR A 390 -4.07 7.24 24.44
CA THR A 390 -4.25 7.03 25.87
C THR A 390 -3.57 8.11 26.70
N ASN A 391 -4.18 8.44 27.84
CA ASN A 391 -3.54 9.23 28.90
C ASN A 391 -3.02 8.36 30.06
N LYS A 392 -3.04 7.02 29.90
CA LYS A 392 -2.58 6.07 30.90
C LYS A 392 -1.29 5.41 30.46
N LYS A 393 -0.20 5.71 31.17
CA LYS A 393 1.15 5.21 30.84
C LYS A 393 1.23 3.68 30.87
N ASN A 394 0.52 3.03 31.80
CA ASN A 394 0.46 1.56 31.87
C ASN A 394 -0.19 0.90 30.64
N ILE A 395 -1.06 1.61 29.91
CA ILE A 395 -1.63 1.13 28.64
C ILE A 395 -0.61 1.35 27.52
N ALA A 396 0.04 2.53 27.49
CA ALA A 396 1.04 2.86 26.47
C ALA A 396 2.23 1.88 26.50
N ASN A 397 2.70 1.51 27.69
CA ASN A 397 3.83 0.61 27.91
C ASN A 397 3.61 -0.83 27.39
N LYS A 398 2.41 -1.17 26.93
CA LYS A 398 2.12 -2.49 26.33
C LYS A 398 2.43 -2.55 24.84
N PHE A 399 2.71 -1.41 24.21
CA PHE A 399 3.06 -1.33 22.80
C PHE A 399 4.58 -1.29 22.65
N ASN A 400 5.09 -1.90 21.58
CA ASN A 400 6.52 -1.86 21.25
C ASN A 400 7.03 -0.43 20.98
N ARG A 401 6.12 0.47 20.60
CA ARG A 401 6.44 1.87 20.29
C ARG A 401 5.44 2.81 20.94
N ILE A 402 5.97 3.86 21.57
CA ILE A 402 5.21 4.91 22.23
C ILE A 402 5.65 6.26 21.66
N ILE A 403 4.68 7.10 21.33
CA ILE A 403 4.89 8.50 20.99
C ILE A 403 4.27 9.32 22.13
N GLU A 404 5.10 10.09 22.83
CA GLU A 404 4.65 11.00 23.89
C GLU A 404 4.41 12.41 23.30
N LEU A 405 3.18 12.93 23.48
CA LEU A 405 2.73 14.24 22.99
C LEU A 405 2.86 15.35 24.05
#